data_AF-K2NKT0-F1
#
_entry.id   AF-K2NKT0-F1
#
_cell.length_a   1.000
_cell.length_b   1.000
_cell.length_c   1.000
_cell.angle_alpha   90.00
_cell.angle_beta   90.00
_cell.angle_gamma   90.00
#
_symmetry.space_group_name_H-M   'P 1'
#
loop_
_entity.id
_entity.type
_entity.pdbx_description
1 polymer ?
#
loop_
_entity_poly.entity_id
_entity_poly.type
_entity_poly.pdbx_seq_one_letter_code
_entity_poly.pdbx_strand_id
1 'polypeptide(L)'
;MRHDTQFSVVCLGTGKGASMVYDGNCSPGYVLCIDNHPVILFGAGYGVTRQCLRYFGVIPLNIFIFSNRSHMSAELPVIIAVESCKGRRLRIVASEAVMSCIWEHRLAEIHSRIKDFKADNRDGVCDFVAIPSSGIPPDLNLPPYHLPGVAAVSLLVFDTSAAEASCGVCVLQNGHPLVVLTGDCAYNPGLHCAILRMAPVAILDGRRNASRDHASFTDILRAVENCGVVPRRVFIGQYGQPWEAPPVVKDGIVFPIVEGAVVVLGERLVVSRVSMPSAVEKEAENTDKRDEVEVQPTALTRSRHADPCAHAEVRPVKVFIINNESPDTPPAILMVQQLRNMTQVKQRVSELLHLRPVGALFSAETGQRLTSLSQFTHGMRVVATKIGGRPLEDLPAPRLNERQQVVVVPEKPLEGDSSLSVEMREYMQRAHQALRGRVGYEGLVSVDPATPHDNGVGVVSSVGGPSAGINSQSQIRVALSPETPHVMEDVGVAGREKSSRGGTAYSLRFTTLGA
;
A
#
# COMPACT_ATOMS: atom_id res chain seq x y z
N MET A 1 9.13 31.23 19.67
CA MET A 1 7.97 30.36 19.38
C MET A 1 8.51 28.98 19.04
N ARG A 2 8.10 27.91 19.73
CA ARG A 2 8.47 26.55 19.33
C ARG A 2 7.59 26.20 18.13
N HIS A 3 8.21 25.88 16.99
CA HIS A 3 7.45 25.33 15.87
C HIS A 3 6.92 23.96 16.33
N ASP A 4 5.60 23.79 16.33
CA ASP A 4 4.99 22.51 16.63
C ASP A 4 5.46 21.51 15.56
N THR A 5 6.20 20.48 16.00
CA THR A 5 6.71 19.41 15.14
C THR A 5 5.55 18.75 14.39
N GLN A 6 5.61 18.75 13.05
CA GLN A 6 4.55 18.22 12.22
C GLN A 6 4.80 16.76 11.87
N PHE A 7 3.87 15.89 12.25
CA PHE A 7 3.89 14.48 11.88
C PHE A 7 3.02 14.25 10.65
N SER A 8 3.44 13.36 9.75
CA SER A 8 2.62 12.96 8.60
C SER A 8 2.93 11.54 8.13
N VAL A 9 1.98 10.89 7.45
CA VAL A 9 2.19 9.63 6.74
C VAL A 9 2.05 9.87 5.25
N VAL A 10 3.04 9.45 4.45
CA VAL A 10 2.97 9.48 2.99
C VAL A 10 2.69 8.08 2.47
N CYS A 11 1.62 7.92 1.69
CA CYS A 11 1.32 6.65 1.02
C CYS A 11 2.18 6.50 -0.24
N LEU A 12 2.94 5.41 -0.32
CA LEU A 12 3.79 5.09 -1.47
C LEU A 12 3.06 4.22 -2.50
N GLY A 13 2.05 3.48 -2.09
CA GLY A 13 1.31 2.56 -2.94
C GLY A 13 0.14 1.91 -2.21
N THR A 14 -0.81 1.40 -2.99
CA THR A 14 -2.03 0.73 -2.51
C THR A 14 -2.27 -0.60 -3.23
N GLY A 15 -1.28 -1.10 -3.96
CA GLY A 15 -1.37 -2.29 -4.80
C GLY A 15 -1.71 -3.57 -4.04
N LYS A 16 -2.00 -4.64 -4.78
CA LYS A 16 -2.16 -6.01 -4.27
C LYS A 16 -0.87 -6.82 -4.51
N GLY A 17 -0.90 -8.10 -4.15
CA GLY A 17 0.17 -9.08 -4.39
C GLY A 17 0.85 -8.98 -5.77
N ALA A 18 0.04 -8.83 -6.81
CA ALA A 18 0.49 -8.88 -8.20
C ALA A 18 0.54 -7.50 -8.89
N SER A 19 0.06 -6.43 -8.23
CA SER A 19 -0.23 -5.16 -8.91
C SER A 19 1.01 -4.46 -9.48
N MET A 20 2.16 -4.57 -8.82
CA MET A 20 3.38 -3.95 -9.35
C MET A 20 3.89 -4.69 -10.58
N VAL A 21 3.71 -6.02 -10.61
CA VAL A 21 4.25 -6.88 -11.68
C VAL A 21 3.43 -6.74 -12.95
N TYR A 22 2.09 -6.80 -12.84
CA TYR A 22 1.22 -6.79 -14.02
C TYR A 22 0.72 -5.40 -14.38
N ASP A 23 0.54 -4.53 -13.40
CA ASP A 23 -0.14 -3.25 -13.61
C ASP A 23 0.78 -2.04 -13.34
N GLY A 24 2.02 -2.27 -12.91
CA GLY A 24 2.97 -1.22 -12.55
C GLY A 24 2.63 -0.43 -11.28
N ASN A 25 1.63 -0.86 -10.51
CA ASN A 25 1.21 -0.17 -9.29
C ASN A 25 1.96 -0.66 -8.07
N CYS A 26 2.59 0.28 -7.36
CA CYS A 26 3.34 0.01 -6.16
C CYS A 26 2.51 -0.77 -5.13
N SER A 27 3.12 -1.81 -4.55
CA SER A 27 2.58 -2.51 -3.40
C SER A 27 2.33 -1.57 -2.22
N PRO A 28 1.55 -1.98 -1.20
CA PRO A 28 1.28 -1.17 -0.04
C PRO A 28 2.58 -0.74 0.65
N GLY A 29 2.71 0.56 0.84
CA GLY A 29 3.87 1.15 1.50
C GLY A 29 3.53 2.51 2.06
N TYR A 30 4.06 2.82 3.23
CA TYR A 30 3.81 4.11 3.90
C TYR A 30 5.10 4.64 4.52
N VAL A 31 5.27 5.95 4.60
CA VAL A 31 6.42 6.58 5.27
C VAL A 31 5.94 7.56 6.32
N LEU A 32 6.29 7.33 7.57
CA LEU A 32 6.13 8.35 8.62
C LEU A 32 7.20 9.43 8.41
N CYS A 33 6.77 10.68 8.40
CA CYS A 33 7.64 11.83 8.31
C CYS A 33 7.48 12.74 9.53
N ILE A 34 8.59 13.35 9.95
CA ILE A 34 8.65 14.44 10.92
C ILE A 34 9.20 15.66 10.21
N ASP A 35 8.45 16.75 10.16
CA ASP A 35 8.84 17.99 9.46
C ASP A 35 9.34 17.72 8.03
N ASN A 36 8.64 16.82 7.33
CA ASN A 36 8.95 16.32 5.98
C ASN A 36 10.19 15.43 5.84
N HIS A 37 10.87 15.08 6.93
CA HIS A 37 11.97 14.12 6.93
C HIS A 37 11.46 12.70 7.18
N PRO A 38 11.81 11.70 6.36
CA PRO A 38 11.26 10.36 6.48
C PRO A 38 11.97 9.60 7.62
N VAL A 39 11.18 9.05 8.54
CA VAL A 39 11.66 8.45 9.81
C VAL A 39 11.62 6.93 9.77
N ILE A 40 10.51 6.37 9.28
CA ILE A 40 10.30 4.93 9.16
C ILE A 40 9.46 4.62 7.93
N LEU A 41 9.89 3.59 7.20
CA LEU A 41 9.16 3.01 6.08
C LEU A 41 8.35 1.81 6.59
N PHE A 42 7.06 1.74 6.28
CA PHE A 42 6.19 0.60 6.57
C PHE A 42 5.93 -0.17 5.27
N GLY A 43 6.36 -1.43 5.23
CA GLY A 43 6.34 -2.29 4.05
C GLY A 43 7.55 -2.11 3.13
N ALA A 44 7.93 -3.19 2.47
CA ALA A 44 9.01 -3.29 1.48
C ALA A 44 8.59 -4.25 0.34
N GLY A 45 7.33 -4.14 -0.10
CA GLY A 45 6.82 -4.88 -1.25
C GLY A 45 7.34 -4.37 -2.59
N TYR A 46 6.87 -4.97 -3.67
CA TYR A 46 7.27 -4.58 -5.02
C TYR A 46 6.96 -3.11 -5.33
N GLY A 47 7.97 -2.39 -5.83
CA GLY A 47 7.90 -0.98 -6.20
C GLY A 47 8.07 0.00 -5.04
N VAL A 48 8.02 -0.46 -3.78
CA VAL A 48 8.04 0.41 -2.61
C VAL A 48 9.37 1.16 -2.50
N THR A 49 10.50 0.49 -2.77
CA THR A 49 11.83 1.11 -2.76
C THR A 49 11.91 2.25 -3.78
N ARG A 50 11.46 1.98 -5.01
CA ARG A 50 11.45 2.97 -6.09
C ARG A 50 10.62 4.19 -5.71
N GLN A 51 9.43 3.98 -5.14
CA GLN A 51 8.57 5.09 -4.74
C GLN A 51 9.13 5.87 -3.56
N CYS A 52 9.71 5.18 -2.56
CA CYS A 52 10.34 5.84 -1.43
C CYS A 52 11.51 6.73 -1.89
N LEU A 53 12.42 6.21 -2.74
CA LEU A 53 13.51 6.99 -3.34
C LEU A 53 13.00 8.14 -4.19
N ARG A 54 11.89 7.96 -4.90
CA ARG A 54 11.30 9.04 -5.71
C ARG A 54 10.78 10.19 -4.84
N TYR A 55 10.07 9.90 -3.75
CA TYR A 55 9.48 10.95 -2.90
C TYR A 55 10.50 11.60 -1.97
N PHE A 56 11.50 10.85 -1.51
CA PHE A 56 12.40 11.29 -0.43
C PHE A 56 13.88 11.31 -0.80
N GLY A 57 14.28 10.74 -1.93
CA GLY A 57 15.68 10.57 -2.33
C GLY A 57 16.44 9.52 -1.51
N VAL A 58 15.82 8.96 -0.46
CA VAL A 58 16.48 8.08 0.51
C VAL A 58 15.48 7.09 1.12
N ILE A 59 15.93 5.87 1.40
CA ILE A 59 15.20 4.91 2.23
C ILE A 59 15.48 5.21 3.71
N PRO A 60 14.46 5.37 4.59
CA PRO A 60 14.67 5.54 6.03
C PRO A 60 15.52 4.43 6.65
N LEU A 61 16.25 4.77 7.72
CA LEU A 61 17.06 3.77 8.44
C LEU A 61 16.20 2.70 9.13
N ASN A 62 14.96 3.03 9.50
CA ASN A 62 14.04 2.10 10.12
C ASN A 62 13.01 1.62 9.07
N ILE A 63 12.80 0.31 8.98
CA ILE A 63 11.80 -0.31 8.10
C ILE A 63 10.96 -1.26 8.95
N PHE A 64 9.65 -1.05 9.00
CA PHE A 64 8.69 -1.94 9.64
C PHE A 64 8.07 -2.87 8.60
N ILE A 65 8.02 -4.18 8.85
CA ILE A 65 7.44 -5.17 7.95
C ILE A 65 6.21 -5.81 8.59
N PHE A 66 5.08 -5.74 7.88
CA PHE A 66 3.79 -6.25 8.38
C PHE A 66 3.67 -7.77 8.29
N SER A 67 4.15 -8.38 7.20
CA SER A 67 4.08 -9.82 6.95
C SER A 67 5.18 -10.26 5.96
N ASN A 68 5.35 -11.57 5.79
CA ASN A 68 6.32 -12.11 4.84
C ASN A 68 5.80 -12.18 3.37
N ARG A 69 4.55 -11.78 3.13
CA ARG A 69 3.96 -11.81 1.79
C ARG A 69 4.69 -10.86 0.86
N SER A 70 4.74 -11.22 -0.43
CA SER A 70 5.60 -10.52 -1.39
C SER A 70 5.25 -9.04 -1.57
N HIS A 71 3.97 -8.64 -1.46
CA HIS A 71 3.59 -7.21 -1.47
C HIS A 71 3.94 -6.47 -0.19
N MET A 72 4.49 -7.13 0.84
CA MET A 72 4.93 -6.51 2.08
C MET A 72 6.44 -6.57 2.31
N SER A 73 7.15 -7.55 1.73
CA SER A 73 8.57 -7.78 2.06
C SER A 73 9.47 -8.19 0.90
N ALA A 74 8.97 -8.30 -0.35
CA ALA A 74 9.76 -8.89 -1.44
C ALA A 74 11.04 -8.12 -1.79
N GLU A 75 11.07 -6.80 -1.64
CA GLU A 75 12.25 -5.99 -1.96
C GLU A 75 13.26 -5.93 -0.81
N LEU A 76 12.89 -6.43 0.38
CA LEU A 76 13.73 -6.37 1.58
C LEU A 76 15.15 -6.91 1.35
N PRO A 77 15.37 -8.06 0.69
CA PRO A 77 16.72 -8.55 0.44
C PRO A 77 17.58 -7.54 -0.34
N VAL A 78 17.02 -7.01 -1.42
CA VAL A 78 17.72 -6.05 -2.29
C VAL A 78 18.01 -4.75 -1.55
N ILE A 79 17.05 -4.24 -0.78
CA ILE A 79 17.22 -3.04 0.04
C ILE A 79 18.40 -3.21 1.00
N ILE A 80 18.44 -4.33 1.74
CA ILE A 80 19.50 -4.62 2.71
C ILE A 80 20.86 -4.64 2.03
N ALA A 81 21.01 -5.42 0.95
CA ALA A 81 22.29 -5.56 0.26
C ALA A 81 22.79 -4.23 -0.35
N VAL A 82 21.90 -3.45 -0.98
CA VAL A 82 22.27 -2.19 -1.62
C VAL A 82 22.64 -1.13 -0.59
N GLU A 83 21.85 -0.98 0.48
CA GLU A 83 22.11 0.04 1.49
C GLU A 83 23.33 -0.31 2.35
N SER A 84 23.59 -1.59 2.64
CA SER A 84 24.81 -2.00 3.33
C SER A 84 26.07 -1.74 2.51
N CYS A 85 26.03 -1.95 1.19
CA CYS A 85 27.13 -1.59 0.29
C CYS A 85 27.42 -0.08 0.27
N LYS A 86 26.44 0.75 0.65
CA LYS A 86 26.61 2.21 0.85
C LYS A 86 27.08 2.57 2.27
N GLY A 87 27.42 1.58 3.10
CA GLY A 87 27.79 1.77 4.50
C GLY A 87 26.60 2.19 5.39
N ARG A 88 25.36 2.03 4.92
CA ARG A 88 24.16 2.34 5.70
C ARG A 88 23.66 1.07 6.39
N ARG A 89 23.67 1.09 7.72
CA ARG A 89 23.12 0.02 8.54
C ARG A 89 21.64 0.28 8.79
N LEU A 90 20.79 -0.51 8.12
CA LEU A 90 19.34 -0.43 8.29
C LEU A 90 18.90 -1.14 9.58
N ARG A 91 17.66 -0.91 9.97
CA ARG A 91 16.96 -1.61 11.04
C ARG A 91 15.63 -2.13 10.54
N ILE A 92 15.50 -3.45 10.49
CA ILE A 92 14.25 -4.13 10.11
C ILE A 92 13.51 -4.48 11.40
N VAL A 93 12.30 -3.98 11.51
CA VAL A 93 11.42 -4.15 12.67
C VAL A 93 10.19 -4.94 12.24
N ALA A 94 9.79 -5.94 13.01
CA ALA A 94 8.55 -6.69 12.80
C ALA A 94 8.10 -7.35 14.11
N SER A 95 6.92 -7.97 14.13
CA SER A 95 6.59 -8.89 15.22
C SER A 95 7.51 -10.11 15.22
N GLU A 96 7.65 -10.80 16.35
CA GLU A 96 8.46 -12.03 16.46
C GLU A 96 8.09 -13.10 15.43
N ALA A 97 6.78 -13.35 15.27
CA ALA A 97 6.28 -14.33 14.31
C ALA A 97 6.63 -13.93 12.86
N VAL A 98 6.45 -12.66 12.50
CA VAL A 98 6.75 -12.16 11.16
C VAL A 98 8.26 -12.16 10.90
N MET A 99 9.06 -11.75 11.88
CA MET A 99 10.52 -11.75 11.78
C MET A 99 11.07 -13.17 11.56
N SER A 100 10.52 -14.16 12.26
CA SER A 100 10.88 -15.57 12.08
C SER A 100 10.65 -16.02 10.62
N CYS A 101 9.47 -15.73 10.06
CA CYS A 101 9.17 -16.07 8.65
C CYS A 101 10.06 -15.32 7.65
N ILE A 102 10.37 -14.04 7.90
CA ILE A 102 11.27 -13.25 7.05
C ILE A 102 12.66 -13.88 7.06
N TRP A 103 13.17 -14.25 8.23
CA TRP A 103 14.48 -14.86 8.37
C TRP A 103 14.57 -16.20 7.62
N GLU A 104 13.59 -17.07 7.88
CA GLU A 104 13.56 -18.42 7.32
C GLU A 104 13.39 -18.43 5.80
N HIS A 105 12.49 -17.58 5.27
CA HIS A 105 12.08 -17.69 3.87
C HIS A 105 12.58 -16.54 3.00
N ARG A 106 12.49 -15.28 3.48
CA ARG A 106 12.79 -14.11 2.64
C ARG A 106 14.27 -13.83 2.54
N LEU A 107 15.01 -14.05 3.62
CA LEU A 107 16.43 -13.74 3.72
C LEU A 107 17.35 -14.95 3.52
N ALA A 108 16.79 -16.13 3.20
CA ALA A 108 17.56 -17.35 2.99
C ALA A 108 18.71 -17.18 1.97
N GLU A 109 18.44 -16.50 0.85
CA GLU A 109 19.47 -16.22 -0.17
C GLU A 109 20.59 -15.33 0.38
N ILE A 110 20.23 -14.26 1.10
CA ILE A 110 21.20 -13.30 1.64
C ILE A 110 22.04 -13.93 2.74
N HIS A 111 21.39 -14.70 3.62
CA HIS A 111 22.05 -15.40 4.71
C HIS A 111 23.17 -16.32 4.19
N SER A 112 22.99 -16.92 3.01
CA SER A 112 24.03 -17.75 2.37
C SER A 112 25.21 -16.96 1.80
N ARG A 113 25.00 -15.70 1.40
CA ARG A 113 26.01 -14.87 0.72
C ARG A 113 26.80 -13.98 1.66
N ILE A 114 26.20 -13.57 2.76
CA ILE A 114 26.81 -12.64 3.70
C ILE A 114 27.35 -13.45 4.88
N LYS A 115 28.65 -13.77 4.82
CA LYS A 115 29.37 -14.53 5.87
C LYS A 115 29.28 -13.87 7.26
N ASP A 116 29.05 -12.56 7.31
CA ASP A 116 28.99 -11.74 8.51
C ASP A 116 27.55 -11.53 9.06
N PHE A 117 26.59 -12.36 8.65
CA PHE A 117 25.25 -12.36 9.29
C PHE A 117 25.26 -12.93 10.72
N LYS A 118 26.37 -13.57 11.15
CA LYS A 118 26.47 -14.12 12.51
C LYS A 118 26.71 -13.01 13.55
N ALA A 119 25.75 -12.96 14.47
CA ALA A 119 25.55 -12.14 15.65
C ALA A 119 26.80 -11.73 16.46
N ASP A 120 26.67 -10.56 17.09
CA ASP A 120 27.49 -9.87 18.10
C ASP A 120 28.56 -8.86 17.66
N ASN A 121 28.95 -8.80 16.39
CA ASN A 121 29.89 -7.76 15.95
C ASN A 121 29.18 -6.50 15.41
N ARG A 122 29.77 -5.34 15.73
CA ARG A 122 29.36 -4.01 15.24
C ARG A 122 29.39 -3.87 13.71
N ASP A 123 29.85 -4.90 13.00
CA ASP A 123 30.01 -4.96 11.54
C ASP A 123 28.82 -5.61 10.81
N GLY A 124 27.73 -5.93 11.51
CA GLY A 124 26.52 -6.48 10.90
C GLY A 124 25.91 -5.57 9.80
N VAL A 125 25.42 -6.19 8.73
CA VAL A 125 24.82 -5.55 7.55
C VAL A 125 23.52 -4.81 7.87
N CYS A 126 22.78 -5.29 8.87
CA CYS A 126 21.49 -4.75 9.29
C CYS A 126 21.18 -5.13 10.74
N ASP A 127 20.40 -4.30 11.43
CA ASP A 127 19.78 -4.66 12.71
C ASP A 127 18.42 -5.34 12.45
N PHE A 128 18.16 -6.47 13.11
CA PHE A 128 16.85 -7.10 13.13
C PHE A 128 16.24 -6.96 14.51
N VAL A 129 15.05 -6.37 14.60
CA VAL A 129 14.34 -6.14 15.84
C VAL A 129 13.00 -6.87 15.77
N ALA A 130 12.94 -7.99 16.48
CA ALA A 130 11.71 -8.71 16.73
C ALA A 130 11.03 -8.11 17.95
N ILE A 131 9.82 -7.56 17.79
CA ILE A 131 9.02 -7.01 18.87
C ILE A 131 7.97 -8.05 19.27
N PRO A 132 7.84 -8.39 20.57
CA PRO A 132 6.73 -9.21 21.03
C PRO A 132 5.40 -8.59 20.61
N SER A 133 4.57 -9.34 19.89
CA SER A 133 3.21 -8.91 19.62
C SER A 133 2.31 -9.32 20.78
N SER A 134 1.43 -8.42 21.18
CA SER A 134 0.29 -8.75 22.03
C SER A 134 -0.96 -9.01 21.20
N GLY A 135 -1.91 -9.76 21.78
CA GLY A 135 -3.30 -9.72 21.32
C GLY A 135 -3.87 -8.29 21.36
N ILE A 136 -5.07 -8.09 20.82
CA ILE A 136 -5.74 -6.78 20.85
C ILE A 136 -6.85 -6.79 21.91
N PRO A 137 -6.96 -5.75 22.78
CA PRO A 137 -6.07 -4.59 22.86
C PRO A 137 -4.67 -4.99 23.33
N PRO A 138 -3.62 -4.28 22.89
CA PRO A 138 -2.27 -4.58 23.32
C PRO A 138 -2.20 -4.54 24.84
N ASP A 139 -1.50 -5.52 25.43
CA ASP A 139 -1.30 -5.57 26.87
C ASP A 139 -0.63 -4.26 27.29
N LEU A 140 -1.29 -3.50 28.17
CA LEU A 140 -0.80 -2.21 28.67
C LEU A 140 0.57 -2.34 29.36
N ASN A 141 0.97 -3.57 29.72
CA ASN A 141 2.24 -3.85 30.35
C ASN A 141 3.41 -4.01 29.36
N LEU A 142 3.16 -4.15 28.06
CA LEU A 142 4.26 -4.24 27.09
C LEU A 142 4.86 -2.84 26.84
N PRO A 143 6.16 -2.64 27.11
CA PRO A 143 6.79 -1.37 26.85
C PRO A 143 6.84 -1.11 25.34
N PRO A 144 6.52 0.10 24.88
CA PRO A 144 6.60 0.42 23.46
C PRO A 144 8.05 0.41 23.00
N TYR A 145 8.29 -0.04 21.77
CA TYR A 145 9.62 -0.02 21.18
C TYR A 145 9.97 1.40 20.72
N HIS A 146 10.94 2.04 21.36
CA HIS A 146 11.40 3.38 20.99
C HIS A 146 12.32 3.33 19.77
N LEU A 147 11.99 4.13 18.74
CA LEU A 147 12.80 4.19 17.53
C LEU A 147 14.14 4.89 17.80
N PRO A 148 15.29 4.23 17.56
CA PRO A 148 16.59 4.87 17.76
C PRO A 148 16.77 6.08 16.84
N GLY A 149 17.31 7.16 17.40
CA GLY A 149 17.50 8.43 16.69
C GLY A 149 16.26 9.32 16.62
N VAL A 150 15.09 8.84 17.07
CA VAL A 150 13.84 9.63 17.07
C VAL A 150 13.12 9.43 18.40
N ALA A 151 13.62 10.09 19.45
CA ALA A 151 13.19 9.89 20.84
C ALA A 151 11.67 10.04 21.05
N ALA A 152 11.02 10.90 20.26
CA ALA A 152 9.59 11.13 20.36
C ALA A 152 8.75 9.97 19.81
N VAL A 153 9.30 9.08 18.98
CA VAL A 153 8.52 8.02 18.31
C VAL A 153 8.75 6.66 18.92
N SER A 154 7.66 5.98 19.24
CA SER A 154 7.67 4.58 19.64
C SER A 154 6.58 3.78 18.93
N LEU A 155 6.73 2.45 18.94
CA LEU A 155 5.87 1.50 18.25
C LEU A 155 5.26 0.51 19.24
N LEU A 156 3.96 0.27 19.10
CA LEU A 156 3.25 -0.87 19.71
C LEU A 156 2.80 -1.80 18.61
N VAL A 157 3.21 -3.07 18.68
CA VAL A 157 2.91 -4.09 17.66
C VAL A 157 1.81 -5.01 18.16
N PHE A 158 0.91 -5.39 17.29
CA PHE A 158 -0.20 -6.29 17.60
C PHE A 158 -0.45 -7.29 16.49
N ASP A 159 -1.02 -8.45 16.84
CA ASP A 159 -1.36 -9.46 15.84
C ASP A 159 -2.62 -9.08 15.06
N THR A 160 -2.62 -9.44 13.79
CA THR A 160 -3.77 -9.23 12.88
C THR A 160 -4.33 -10.58 12.44
N SER A 161 -5.59 -10.60 12.02
CA SER A 161 -6.22 -11.82 11.54
C SER A 161 -5.84 -12.03 10.08
N ALA A 162 -4.93 -12.94 9.78
CA ALA A 162 -4.60 -13.35 8.40
C ALA A 162 -4.18 -14.82 8.38
N ALA A 163 -4.17 -15.47 7.21
CA ALA A 163 -3.77 -16.87 7.09
C ALA A 163 -2.27 -17.09 7.36
N GLU A 164 -1.44 -16.10 7.03
CA GLU A 164 0.00 -16.08 7.35
C GLU A 164 0.28 -15.15 8.52
N ALA A 165 1.45 -15.32 9.16
CA ALA A 165 1.92 -14.40 10.19
C ALA A 165 1.88 -12.95 9.68
N SER A 166 1.03 -12.13 10.31
CA SER A 166 0.80 -10.74 9.96
C SER A 166 0.58 -9.94 11.23
N CYS A 167 1.13 -8.74 11.28
CA CYS A 167 0.99 -7.82 12.39
C CYS A 167 0.57 -6.43 11.92
N GLY A 168 0.01 -5.66 12.84
CA GLY A 168 -0.20 -4.23 12.70
C GLY A 168 0.66 -3.45 13.69
N VAL A 169 0.67 -2.13 13.55
CA VAL A 169 1.46 -1.24 14.40
C VAL A 169 0.68 0.02 14.74
N CYS A 170 0.72 0.40 16.01
CA CYS A 170 0.31 1.72 16.49
C CYS A 170 1.57 2.57 16.74
N VAL A 171 1.62 3.72 16.08
CA VAL A 171 2.71 4.68 16.20
C VAL A 171 2.35 5.70 17.28
N LEU A 172 3.24 5.88 18.24
CA LEU A 172 3.07 6.81 19.35
C LEU A 172 4.05 7.98 19.24
N GLN A 173 3.59 9.17 19.62
CA GLN A 173 4.42 10.35 19.85
C GLN A 173 4.42 10.66 21.35
N ASN A 174 5.58 10.54 22.00
CA ASN A 174 5.74 10.76 23.44
C ASN A 174 4.70 9.96 24.26
N GLY A 175 4.43 8.71 23.85
CA GLY A 175 3.43 7.83 24.47
C GLY A 175 1.98 8.09 24.05
N HIS A 176 1.69 9.09 23.21
CA HIS A 176 0.34 9.34 22.70
C HIS A 176 0.13 8.72 21.31
N PRO A 177 -0.91 7.91 21.09
CA PRO A 177 -1.19 7.32 19.78
C PRO A 177 -1.45 8.37 18.70
N LEU A 178 -0.75 8.24 17.57
CA LEU A 178 -0.93 9.11 16.39
C LEU A 178 -1.72 8.42 15.29
N VAL A 179 -1.27 7.22 14.89
CA VAL A 179 -1.82 6.47 13.78
C VAL A 179 -1.67 4.96 14.03
N VAL A 180 -2.67 4.19 13.60
CA VAL A 180 -2.61 2.74 13.56
C VAL A 180 -2.63 2.24 12.11
N LEU A 181 -1.80 1.25 11.78
CA LEU A 181 -1.71 0.61 10.46
C LEU A 181 -1.83 -0.91 10.64
N THR A 182 -2.66 -1.59 9.83
CA THR A 182 -2.96 -3.01 10.07
C THR A 182 -2.14 -4.03 9.29
N GLY A 183 -1.36 -3.64 8.28
CA GLY A 183 -0.86 -4.67 7.34
C GLY A 183 -2.03 -5.40 6.67
N ASP A 184 -1.87 -6.69 6.34
CA ASP A 184 -2.99 -7.53 5.87
C ASP A 184 -3.88 -7.92 7.06
N CYS A 185 -5.19 -7.72 6.96
CA CYS A 185 -6.11 -8.00 8.06
C CYS A 185 -7.53 -8.38 7.58
N ALA A 186 -7.92 -9.61 7.84
CA ALA A 186 -9.25 -10.16 7.66
C ALA A 186 -10.23 -9.57 8.68
N TYR A 187 -11.49 -9.44 8.26
CA TYR A 187 -12.49 -8.84 9.11
C TYR A 187 -12.80 -9.69 10.34
N ASN A 188 -12.57 -9.08 11.50
CA ASN A 188 -13.06 -9.54 12.79
C ASN A 188 -13.69 -8.32 13.50
N PRO A 189 -15.00 -8.33 13.80
CA PRO A 189 -15.69 -7.16 14.35
C PRO A 189 -15.06 -6.63 15.64
N GLY A 190 -14.76 -7.51 16.60
CA GLY A 190 -14.18 -7.13 17.89
C GLY A 190 -12.77 -6.55 17.72
N LEU A 191 -11.96 -7.21 16.89
CA LEU A 191 -10.61 -6.77 16.54
C LEU A 191 -10.61 -5.39 15.88
N HIS A 192 -11.45 -5.19 14.85
CA HIS A 192 -11.53 -3.94 14.12
C HIS A 192 -12.03 -2.80 15.00
N CYS A 193 -13.05 -3.04 15.83
CA CYS A 193 -13.49 -2.05 16.82
C CYS A 193 -12.38 -1.68 17.80
N ALA A 194 -11.57 -2.64 18.25
CA ALA A 194 -10.45 -2.35 19.13
C ALA A 194 -9.33 -1.57 18.41
N ILE A 195 -8.97 -1.94 17.17
CA ILE A 195 -8.01 -1.21 16.32
C ILE A 195 -8.45 0.25 16.11
N LEU A 196 -9.71 0.46 15.75
CA LEU A 196 -10.27 1.80 15.53
C LEU A 196 -10.20 2.70 16.78
N ARG A 197 -10.11 2.12 17.98
CA ARG A 197 -9.95 2.85 19.25
C ARG A 197 -8.50 3.13 19.61
N MET A 198 -7.53 2.50 18.95
CA MET A 198 -6.11 2.62 19.32
C MET A 198 -5.54 3.99 19.03
N ALA A 199 -6.00 4.66 17.97
CA ALA A 199 -5.43 5.92 17.50
C ALA A 199 -6.49 6.82 16.84
N PRO A 200 -6.28 8.15 16.82
CA PRO A 200 -7.20 9.08 16.17
C PRO A 200 -7.23 8.91 14.64
N VAL A 201 -6.19 8.32 14.04
CA VAL A 201 -6.11 8.02 12.61
C VAL A 201 -5.87 6.52 12.44
N ALA A 202 -6.62 5.86 11.56
CA ALA A 202 -6.41 4.46 11.22
C ALA A 202 -6.19 4.30 9.71
N ILE A 203 -5.23 3.47 9.31
CA ILE A 203 -5.01 3.04 7.92
C ILE A 203 -5.22 1.52 7.89
N LEU A 204 -6.37 1.11 7.36
CA LEU A 204 -6.82 -0.28 7.34
C LEU A 204 -6.62 -0.90 5.96
N ASP A 205 -6.34 -2.19 5.93
CA ASP A 205 -6.45 -3.00 4.72
C ASP A 205 -7.91 -3.24 4.38
N GLY A 206 -8.29 -2.90 3.15
CA GLY A 206 -9.62 -3.14 2.64
C GLY A 206 -9.62 -3.48 1.17
N ARG A 207 -10.48 -4.43 0.81
CA ARG A 207 -10.72 -4.86 -0.57
C ARG A 207 -12.19 -4.66 -0.92
N ARG A 208 -12.51 -4.75 -2.21
CA ARG A 208 -13.91 -4.73 -2.66
C ARG A 208 -14.72 -5.85 -1.99
N ASN A 209 -14.16 -7.05 -1.95
CA ASN A 209 -14.77 -8.23 -1.36
C ASN A 209 -13.90 -8.73 -0.21
N ALA A 210 -14.54 -9.24 0.84
CA ALA A 210 -13.84 -9.85 1.97
C ALA A 210 -13.15 -11.15 1.54
N SER A 211 -12.12 -11.52 2.27
CA SER A 211 -11.42 -12.79 2.11
C SER A 211 -10.89 -13.28 3.47
N ARG A 212 -10.22 -14.43 3.46
CA ARG A 212 -9.55 -14.97 4.65
C ARG A 212 -8.39 -14.10 5.16
N ASP A 213 -7.90 -13.17 4.33
CA ASP A 213 -6.75 -12.32 4.65
C ASP A 213 -7.10 -10.83 4.70
N HIS A 214 -8.29 -10.43 4.24
CA HIS A 214 -8.61 -9.03 3.99
C HIS A 214 -10.07 -8.71 4.30
N ALA A 215 -10.31 -7.59 4.98
CA ALA A 215 -11.66 -7.05 5.19
C ALA A 215 -12.25 -6.46 3.89
N SER A 216 -13.58 -6.50 3.75
CA SER A 216 -14.25 -5.72 2.70
C SER A 216 -14.42 -4.26 3.08
N PHE A 217 -14.70 -3.40 2.10
CA PHE A 217 -15.11 -2.01 2.36
C PHE A 217 -16.35 -1.94 3.27
N THR A 218 -17.34 -2.81 3.04
CA THR A 218 -18.56 -2.89 3.85
C THR A 218 -18.27 -3.28 5.29
N ASP A 219 -17.32 -4.19 5.50
CA ASP A 219 -16.91 -4.61 6.83
C ASP A 219 -16.25 -3.48 7.62
N ILE A 220 -15.39 -2.70 6.96
CA ILE A 220 -14.75 -1.52 7.56
C ILE A 220 -15.80 -0.47 7.93
N LEU A 221 -16.75 -0.18 7.03
CA LEU A 221 -17.85 0.76 7.31
C LEU A 221 -18.69 0.29 8.51
N ARG A 222 -19.04 -1.00 8.54
CA ARG A 222 -19.77 -1.60 9.67
C ARG A 222 -18.99 -1.53 10.98
N ALA A 223 -17.68 -1.75 10.95
CA ALA A 223 -16.83 -1.63 12.13
C ALA A 223 -16.82 -0.19 12.68
N VAL A 224 -16.74 0.78 11.77
CA VAL A 224 -16.77 2.21 12.11
C VAL A 224 -18.11 2.60 12.75
N GLU A 225 -19.23 2.16 12.16
CA GLU A 225 -20.58 2.40 12.69
C GLU A 225 -20.75 1.80 14.10
N ASN A 226 -20.22 0.60 14.32
CA ASN A 226 -20.37 -0.15 15.57
C ASN A 226 -19.32 0.19 16.64
N CYS A 227 -18.27 0.97 16.30
CA CYS A 227 -17.16 1.21 17.22
C CYS A 227 -17.60 2.02 18.47
N GLY A 228 -18.64 2.85 18.35
CA GLY A 228 -19.14 3.73 19.42
C GLY A 228 -18.20 4.89 19.79
N VAL A 229 -16.90 4.73 19.57
CA VAL A 229 -15.87 5.76 19.62
C VAL A 229 -15.35 5.94 18.21
N VAL A 230 -15.67 7.06 17.60
CA VAL A 230 -15.39 7.29 16.19
C VAL A 230 -13.94 7.80 16.06
N PRO A 231 -13.01 7.06 15.43
CA PRO A 231 -11.70 7.62 15.09
C PRO A 231 -11.90 8.85 14.21
N ARG A 232 -10.99 9.82 14.30
CA ARG A 232 -11.16 11.08 13.57
C ARG A 232 -11.13 10.86 12.07
N ARG A 233 -10.24 9.97 11.60
CA ARG A 233 -10.07 9.64 10.19
C ARG A 233 -9.73 8.17 10.02
N VAL A 234 -10.42 7.50 9.12
CA VAL A 234 -10.13 6.13 8.70
C VAL A 234 -9.77 6.16 7.23
N PHE A 235 -8.64 5.57 6.89
CA PHE A 235 -8.16 5.42 5.54
C PHE A 235 -8.19 3.95 5.15
N ILE A 236 -8.74 3.65 3.98
CA ILE A 236 -8.70 2.32 3.38
C ILE A 236 -7.55 2.30 2.37
N GLY A 237 -6.53 1.50 2.66
CA GLY A 237 -5.42 1.19 1.77
C GLY A 237 -5.56 -0.20 1.17
N GLN A 238 -4.54 -0.59 0.40
CA GLN A 238 -4.39 -1.95 -0.15
C GLN A 238 -5.52 -2.44 -1.07
N TYR A 239 -6.42 -1.59 -1.55
CA TYR A 239 -7.50 -2.03 -2.43
C TYR A 239 -7.05 -2.44 -3.84
N GLY A 240 -5.78 -2.23 -4.19
CA GLY A 240 -5.19 -2.50 -5.50
C GLY A 240 -5.16 -1.27 -6.39
N GLN A 241 -5.96 -1.33 -7.44
CA GLN A 241 -5.99 -0.32 -8.50
C GLN A 241 -6.74 0.94 -8.05
N PRO A 242 -6.38 2.15 -8.52
CA PRO A 242 -7.10 3.38 -8.19
C PRO A 242 -8.62 3.33 -8.47
N TRP A 243 -9.05 2.62 -9.51
CA TRP A 243 -10.49 2.44 -9.83
C TRP A 243 -11.19 1.38 -8.97
N GLU A 244 -10.44 0.62 -8.18
CA GLU A 244 -10.98 -0.30 -7.17
C GLU A 244 -11.17 0.37 -5.81
N ALA A 245 -10.70 1.61 -5.65
CA ALA A 245 -10.84 2.37 -4.41
C ALA A 245 -12.31 2.47 -3.97
N PRO A 246 -12.60 2.40 -2.65
CA PRO A 246 -13.96 2.59 -2.16
C PRO A 246 -14.48 4.00 -2.52
N PRO A 247 -15.80 4.15 -2.72
CA PRO A 247 -16.40 5.45 -2.96
C PRO A 247 -16.18 6.37 -1.77
N VAL A 248 -15.94 7.66 -2.04
CA VAL A 248 -15.86 8.68 -0.99
C VAL A 248 -17.28 9.03 -0.57
N VAL A 249 -17.62 8.74 0.69
CA VAL A 249 -18.91 9.14 1.27
C VAL A 249 -18.80 10.59 1.73
N LYS A 250 -19.69 11.45 1.24
CA LYS A 250 -19.75 12.85 1.63
C LYS A 250 -20.01 12.95 3.14
N ASP A 251 -19.22 13.77 3.82
CA ASP A 251 -19.28 13.97 5.28
C ASP A 251 -18.97 12.69 6.10
N GLY A 252 -18.44 11.65 5.45
CA GLY A 252 -17.96 10.44 6.10
C GLY A 252 -16.55 10.59 6.65
N ILE A 253 -16.18 9.74 7.61
CA ILE A 253 -14.84 9.68 8.20
C ILE A 253 -13.93 8.64 7.54
N VAL A 254 -14.47 7.86 6.59
CA VAL A 254 -13.77 6.77 5.88
C VAL A 254 -13.41 7.23 4.48
N PHE A 255 -12.12 7.17 4.15
CA PHE A 255 -11.58 7.66 2.89
C PHE A 255 -10.69 6.61 2.23
N PRO A 256 -10.67 6.49 0.89
CA PRO A 256 -9.56 5.82 0.22
C PRO A 256 -8.28 6.64 0.42
N ILE A 257 -7.18 5.99 0.83
CA ILE A 257 -5.84 6.56 0.65
C ILE A 257 -5.33 6.17 -0.73
N VAL A 258 -4.54 7.00 -1.40
CA VAL A 258 -3.96 6.62 -2.69
C VAL A 258 -2.47 6.96 -2.70
N GLU A 259 -1.72 6.41 -3.65
CA GLU A 259 -0.31 6.75 -3.86
C GLU A 259 -0.07 8.27 -3.91
N GLY A 260 0.93 8.73 -3.16
CA GLY A 260 1.31 10.13 -3.00
C GLY A 260 0.59 10.84 -1.86
N ALA A 261 -0.52 10.31 -1.36
CA ALA A 261 -1.31 10.97 -0.31
C ALA A 261 -0.48 11.26 0.95
N VAL A 262 -0.61 12.49 1.45
CA VAL A 262 0.00 12.93 2.71
C VAL A 262 -1.11 13.08 3.75
N VAL A 263 -1.05 12.25 4.79
CA VAL A 263 -1.96 12.30 5.94
C VAL A 263 -1.25 13.02 7.08
N VAL A 264 -1.63 14.25 7.37
CA VAL A 264 -1.09 15.00 8.52
C VAL A 264 -1.61 14.37 9.82
N LEU A 265 -0.71 14.18 10.79
CA LEU A 265 -0.99 13.64 12.11
C LEU A 265 -0.86 14.74 13.15
N GLY A 266 -1.67 14.70 14.21
CA GLY A 266 -1.53 15.63 15.34
C GLY A 266 -2.17 17.01 15.15
N GLU A 267 -3.03 17.21 14.15
CA GLU A 267 -3.91 18.38 14.10
C GLU A 267 -4.74 18.42 15.40
N ARG A 268 -4.35 19.31 16.32
CA ARG A 268 -5.23 19.69 17.42
C ARG A 268 -6.46 20.26 16.74
N LEU A 269 -7.58 19.56 16.87
CA LEU A 269 -8.88 20.18 16.66
C LEU A 269 -8.82 21.43 17.54
N VAL A 270 -8.77 22.60 16.92
CA VAL A 270 -9.16 23.83 17.57
C VAL A 270 -10.64 23.59 17.84
N VAL A 271 -10.93 22.91 18.96
CA VAL A 271 -12.26 22.89 19.52
C VAL A 271 -12.44 24.34 19.89
N SER A 272 -13.02 25.10 18.96
CA SER A 272 -13.51 26.43 19.25
C SER A 272 -14.37 26.24 20.48
N ARG A 273 -13.84 26.62 21.65
CA ARG A 273 -14.63 26.71 22.87
C ARG A 273 -15.67 27.73 22.50
N VAL A 274 -16.85 27.26 22.08
CA VAL A 274 -18.05 28.05 22.05
C VAL A 274 -18.20 28.44 23.51
N SER A 275 -17.73 29.64 23.84
CA SER A 275 -17.99 30.29 25.11
C SER A 275 -19.50 30.34 25.20
N MET A 276 -20.08 29.34 25.87
CA MET A 276 -21.46 29.42 26.29
C MET A 276 -21.55 30.73 27.05
N PRO A 277 -22.39 31.70 26.64
CA PRO A 277 -22.59 32.89 27.43
C PRO A 277 -22.99 32.42 28.82
N SER A 278 -22.17 32.73 29.83
CA SER A 278 -22.49 32.43 31.21
C SER A 278 -23.84 33.08 31.48
N ALA A 279 -24.86 32.26 31.66
CA ALA A 279 -26.15 32.72 32.14
C ALA A 279 -25.87 33.43 33.46
N VAL A 280 -26.05 34.75 33.40
CA VAL A 280 -26.00 35.66 34.53
C VAL A 280 -26.92 35.09 35.61
N GLU A 281 -26.33 34.77 36.76
CA GLU A 281 -27.04 34.61 38.01
C GLU A 281 -27.90 35.86 38.22
N LYS A 282 -29.22 35.70 38.10
CA LYS A 282 -30.17 36.61 38.71
C LYS A 282 -30.78 35.91 39.91
N GLU A 283 -30.36 36.37 41.08
CA GLU A 283 -31.03 36.17 42.35
C GLU A 283 -32.46 36.74 42.33
N ALA A 284 -33.28 36.17 43.23
CA ALA A 284 -34.62 36.56 43.71
C ALA A 284 -35.77 36.47 42.69
N GLU A 285 -36.97 36.00 43.02
CA GLU A 285 -37.70 36.17 44.27
C GLU A 285 -38.86 35.14 44.35
N ASN A 286 -39.30 34.84 45.57
CA ASN A 286 -40.51 34.10 45.94
C ASN A 286 -41.68 34.21 44.96
N THR A 287 -42.32 33.08 44.59
CA THR A 287 -43.78 32.95 44.76
C THR A 287 -44.25 31.49 44.71
N ASP A 288 -44.97 31.16 45.77
CA ASP A 288 -45.89 30.06 45.96
C ASP A 288 -47.05 30.12 44.94
N LYS A 289 -47.32 29.02 44.21
CA LYS A 289 -48.66 28.45 43.94
C LYS A 289 -48.65 27.32 42.90
N ARG A 290 -49.50 26.35 43.22
CA ARG A 290 -50.05 25.25 42.40
C ARG A 290 -50.37 25.67 40.96
N ASP A 291 -50.08 24.80 40.00
CA ASP A 291 -51.12 24.05 39.27
C ASP A 291 -50.48 23.02 38.33
N GLU A 292 -51.06 21.82 38.33
CA GLU A 292 -50.80 20.75 37.37
C GLU A 292 -51.33 21.17 36.01
N VAL A 293 -50.44 21.39 35.03
CA VAL A 293 -50.82 21.42 33.62
C VAL A 293 -49.81 20.62 32.81
N GLU A 294 -50.37 19.59 32.19
CA GLU A 294 -49.86 18.72 31.14
C GLU A 294 -49.10 19.50 30.04
N VAL A 295 -47.82 19.18 29.84
CA VAL A 295 -47.00 19.75 28.75
C VAL A 295 -46.54 18.65 27.81
N GLN A 296 -47.12 18.67 26.61
CA GLN A 296 -46.64 17.94 25.43
C GLN A 296 -45.17 18.28 25.10
N PRO A 297 -44.36 17.33 24.61
CA PRO A 297 -43.00 17.62 24.18
C PRO A 297 -43.02 18.34 22.83
N THR A 298 -42.82 19.66 22.86
CA THR A 298 -42.56 20.48 21.67
C THR A 298 -41.19 20.13 21.10
N ALA A 299 -41.17 19.64 19.87
CA ALA A 299 -39.96 19.31 19.12
C ALA A 299 -39.04 20.54 19.00
N LEU A 300 -37.91 20.49 19.70
CA LEU A 300 -36.88 21.52 19.68
C LEU A 300 -36.17 21.49 18.33
N THR A 301 -36.62 22.33 17.40
CA THR A 301 -36.00 22.50 16.09
C THR A 301 -34.66 23.23 16.29
N ARG A 302 -33.57 22.46 16.36
CA ARG A 302 -32.20 22.97 16.43
C ARG A 302 -31.87 23.69 15.11
N SER A 303 -32.05 25.01 15.09
CA SER A 303 -31.53 25.88 14.04
C SER A 303 -30.00 25.82 14.05
N ARG A 304 -29.42 25.10 13.08
CA ARG A 304 -27.98 25.13 12.82
C ARG A 304 -27.66 26.43 12.10
N HIS A 305 -27.28 27.46 12.85
CA HIS A 305 -26.54 28.57 12.28
C HIS A 305 -25.17 28.07 11.84
N ALA A 306 -24.98 27.97 10.52
CA ALA A 306 -23.71 27.65 9.89
C ALA A 306 -22.80 28.89 9.99
N ASP A 307 -21.72 28.76 10.76
CA ASP A 307 -20.69 29.78 10.90
C ASP A 307 -19.74 29.70 9.67
N PRO A 308 -19.57 30.78 8.88
CA PRO A 308 -18.82 30.76 7.62
C PRO A 308 -17.29 30.72 7.76
N CYS A 309 -16.74 30.58 8.98
CA CYS A 309 -15.30 30.53 9.24
C CYS A 309 -14.76 29.12 9.54
N ALA A 310 -15.38 28.07 9.00
CA ALA A 310 -14.78 26.75 8.98
C ALA A 310 -13.55 26.77 8.06
N HIS A 311 -12.36 26.52 8.62
CA HIS A 311 -11.17 26.20 7.83
C HIS A 311 -11.56 25.14 6.80
N ALA A 312 -11.55 25.53 5.53
CA ALA A 312 -12.04 24.71 4.43
C ALA A 312 -11.36 23.35 4.50
N GLU A 313 -12.11 22.36 4.98
CA GLU A 313 -11.69 20.99 5.07
C GLU A 313 -11.16 20.61 3.69
N VAL A 314 -9.86 20.28 3.63
CA VAL A 314 -9.14 20.07 2.37
C VAL A 314 -9.68 18.78 1.75
N ARG A 315 -10.73 18.91 0.93
CA ARG A 315 -11.50 17.81 0.32
C ARG A 315 -10.84 17.27 -0.94
N PRO A 316 -10.53 15.97 -1.06
CA PRO A 316 -9.77 15.42 -2.18
C PRO A 316 -10.25 15.93 -3.55
N VAL A 317 -9.39 16.69 -4.23
CA VAL A 317 -9.69 17.23 -5.57
C VAL A 317 -9.28 16.21 -6.62
N LYS A 318 -10.28 15.50 -7.17
CA LYS A 318 -10.13 14.60 -8.31
C LYS A 318 -10.14 15.41 -9.60
N VAL A 319 -9.16 15.25 -10.48
CA VAL A 319 -9.11 15.91 -11.79
C VAL A 319 -8.81 14.91 -12.89
N PHE A 320 -9.18 15.25 -14.12
CA PHE A 320 -9.00 14.43 -15.31
C PHE A 320 -7.94 15.06 -16.20
N ILE A 321 -6.77 14.45 -16.26
CA ILE A 321 -5.62 14.93 -17.01
C ILE A 321 -5.70 14.42 -18.45
N ILE A 322 -5.60 15.34 -19.41
CA ILE A 322 -5.68 15.08 -20.85
C ILE A 322 -4.31 15.37 -21.45
N ASN A 323 -3.80 14.47 -22.30
CA ASN A 323 -2.60 14.73 -23.09
C ASN A 323 -2.97 15.59 -24.31
N ASN A 324 -2.40 16.79 -24.41
CA ASN A 324 -2.61 17.68 -25.55
C ASN A 324 -2.13 17.07 -26.89
N GLU A 325 -1.12 16.19 -26.86
CA GLU A 325 -0.58 15.52 -28.06
C GLU A 325 -1.43 14.31 -28.48
N SER A 326 -2.39 13.88 -27.66
CA SER A 326 -3.20 12.67 -27.92
C SER A 326 -4.59 12.82 -27.28
N PRO A 327 -5.42 13.77 -27.74
CA PRO A 327 -6.70 14.11 -27.11
C PRO A 327 -7.71 12.95 -27.13
N ASP A 328 -7.54 11.99 -28.04
CA ASP A 328 -8.39 10.80 -28.16
C ASP A 328 -8.09 9.74 -27.09
N THR A 329 -6.97 9.86 -26.36
CA THR A 329 -6.66 8.96 -25.26
C THR A 329 -7.57 9.26 -24.07
N PRO A 330 -8.17 8.24 -23.42
CA PRO A 330 -8.97 8.46 -22.22
C PRO A 330 -8.22 9.28 -21.16
N PRO A 331 -8.85 10.28 -20.52
CA PRO A 331 -8.18 11.10 -19.51
C PRO A 331 -7.68 10.27 -18.33
N ALA A 332 -6.47 10.55 -17.87
CA ALA A 332 -5.91 9.94 -16.66
C ALA A 332 -6.47 10.65 -15.41
N ILE A 333 -6.77 9.90 -14.34
CA ILE A 333 -7.28 10.49 -13.10
C ILE A 333 -6.10 10.88 -12.20
N LEU A 334 -6.14 12.11 -11.66
CA LEU A 334 -5.19 12.61 -10.68
C LEU A 334 -5.91 13.17 -9.44
N MET A 335 -5.42 12.83 -8.25
CA MET A 335 -5.90 13.40 -6.99
C MET A 335 -4.92 14.49 -6.53
N VAL A 336 -5.27 15.76 -6.70
CA VAL A 336 -4.33 16.90 -6.61
C VAL A 336 -3.86 17.17 -5.19
N GLN A 337 -4.74 17.03 -4.19
CA GLN A 337 -4.44 17.39 -2.79
C GLN A 337 -3.41 16.50 -2.10
N GLN A 338 -3.04 15.41 -2.76
CA GLN A 338 -2.01 14.51 -2.28
C GLN A 338 -0.61 15.01 -2.66
N LEU A 339 -0.52 16.03 -3.51
CA LEU A 339 0.72 16.61 -3.98
C LEU A 339 0.94 17.96 -3.29
N ARG A 340 2.17 18.23 -2.87
CA ARG A 340 2.54 19.38 -2.05
C ARG A 340 2.78 20.65 -2.85
N ASN A 341 3.15 20.52 -4.11
CA ASN A 341 3.44 21.65 -4.98
C ASN A 341 3.21 21.32 -6.46
N MET A 342 3.21 22.35 -7.31
CA MET A 342 3.02 22.21 -8.76
C MET A 342 4.10 21.38 -9.45
N THR A 343 5.32 21.33 -8.90
CA THR A 343 6.40 20.50 -9.44
C THR A 343 6.04 19.02 -9.33
N GLN A 344 5.51 18.60 -8.17
CA GLN A 344 5.03 17.23 -7.97
C GLN A 344 3.81 16.91 -8.85
N VAL A 345 2.89 17.87 -9.04
CA VAL A 345 1.76 17.71 -9.99
C VAL A 345 2.27 17.44 -11.40
N LYS A 346 3.17 18.29 -11.90
CA LYS A 346 3.72 18.12 -13.25
C LYS A 346 4.49 16.81 -13.40
N GLN A 347 5.27 16.41 -12.39
CA GLN A 347 5.97 15.13 -12.40
C GLN A 347 4.98 13.96 -12.46
N ARG A 348 3.90 13.99 -11.68
CA ARG A 348 2.89 12.93 -11.71
C ARG A 348 2.12 12.90 -13.02
N VAL A 349 1.74 14.05 -13.56
CA VAL A 349 1.13 14.17 -14.88
C VAL A 349 2.04 13.62 -15.98
N SER A 350 3.35 13.90 -15.89
CA SER A 350 4.36 13.42 -16.84
C SER A 350 4.41 11.88 -16.91
N GLU A 351 4.19 11.22 -15.79
CA GLU A 351 4.16 9.75 -15.73
C GLU A 351 2.83 9.18 -16.19
N LEU A 352 1.73 9.72 -15.68
CA LEU A 352 0.38 9.25 -16.02
C LEU A 352 0.11 9.32 -17.52
N LEU A 353 0.67 10.32 -18.20
CA LEU A 353 0.50 10.52 -19.63
C LEU A 353 1.71 10.11 -20.47
N HIS A 354 2.78 9.60 -19.85
CA HIS A 354 4.08 9.38 -20.49
C HIS A 354 4.63 10.63 -21.23
N LEU A 355 4.22 11.83 -20.82
CA LEU A 355 4.57 13.11 -21.44
C LEU A 355 5.83 13.70 -20.79
N ARG A 356 6.99 13.63 -21.45
CA ARG A 356 8.27 14.13 -20.89
C ARG A 356 8.90 15.22 -21.75
N PRO A 357 9.25 16.39 -21.18
CA PRO A 357 8.80 16.98 -19.90
C PRO A 357 7.46 17.74 -20.02
N VAL A 358 6.64 17.75 -18.96
CA VAL A 358 5.41 18.57 -18.88
C VAL A 358 5.79 20.05 -18.68
N GLY A 359 5.39 20.89 -19.63
CA GLY A 359 5.62 22.34 -19.58
C GLY A 359 4.59 23.06 -18.70
N ALA A 360 3.33 23.06 -19.13
CA ALA A 360 2.25 23.76 -18.45
C ALA A 360 0.98 22.89 -18.37
N LEU A 361 0.17 23.20 -17.37
CA LEU A 361 -1.14 22.62 -17.13
C LEU A 361 -2.19 23.72 -17.32
N PHE A 362 -3.29 23.42 -17.99
CA PHE A 362 -4.35 24.36 -18.30
C PHE A 362 -5.71 23.76 -17.92
N SER A 363 -6.65 24.59 -17.47
CA SER A 363 -8.06 24.19 -17.43
C SER A 363 -8.55 23.93 -18.85
N ALA A 364 -9.16 22.78 -19.10
CA ALA A 364 -9.77 22.51 -20.40
C ALA A 364 -11.00 23.39 -20.65
N GLU A 365 -11.67 23.83 -19.59
CA GLU A 365 -12.89 24.64 -19.65
C GLU A 365 -12.60 26.12 -19.90
N THR A 366 -11.57 26.67 -19.25
CA THR A 366 -11.28 28.12 -19.31
C THR A 366 -10.03 28.46 -20.13
N GLY A 367 -9.21 27.47 -20.49
CA GLY A 367 -7.88 27.69 -21.07
C GLY A 367 -6.88 28.33 -20.09
N GLN A 368 -7.27 28.60 -18.84
CA GLN A 368 -6.41 29.27 -17.89
C GLN A 368 -5.26 28.36 -17.45
N ARG A 369 -4.04 28.91 -17.46
CA ARG A 369 -2.85 28.22 -16.95
C ARG A 369 -2.93 28.06 -15.43
N LEU A 370 -2.71 26.83 -14.97
CA LEU A 370 -2.67 26.47 -13.56
C LEU A 370 -1.25 26.64 -13.02
N THR A 371 -1.10 27.52 -12.04
CA THR A 371 0.13 27.93 -11.38
C THR A 371 0.17 27.58 -9.89
N SER A 372 -0.96 27.25 -9.26
CA SER A 372 -1.04 26.82 -7.86
C SER A 372 -2.02 25.66 -7.66
N LEU A 373 -1.84 24.90 -6.57
CA LEU A 373 -2.72 23.78 -6.21
C LEU A 373 -4.16 24.22 -5.89
N SER A 374 -4.33 25.44 -5.40
CA SER A 374 -5.64 26.02 -5.06
C SER A 374 -6.53 26.27 -6.28
N GLN A 375 -5.99 26.25 -7.49
CA GLN A 375 -6.76 26.46 -8.72
C GLN A 375 -7.44 25.19 -9.23
N PHE A 376 -7.10 24.02 -8.70
CA PHE A 376 -7.74 22.77 -9.09
C PHE A 376 -9.08 22.62 -8.36
N THR A 377 -10.12 22.28 -9.10
CA THR A 377 -11.45 21.99 -8.56
C THR A 377 -11.81 20.52 -8.81
N HIS A 378 -12.67 19.94 -7.96
CA HIS A 378 -13.08 18.55 -8.11
C HIS A 378 -13.87 18.38 -9.42
N GLY A 379 -13.50 17.39 -10.21
CA GLY A 379 -14.04 17.11 -11.55
C GLY A 379 -13.38 17.88 -12.69
N MET A 380 -12.44 18.78 -12.41
CA MET A 380 -11.78 19.62 -13.42
C MET A 380 -11.06 18.79 -14.48
N ARG A 381 -11.20 19.15 -15.76
CA ARG A 381 -10.39 18.60 -16.84
C ARG A 381 -9.16 19.48 -17.02
N VAL A 382 -7.98 18.87 -17.00
CA VAL A 382 -6.70 19.56 -17.05
C VAL A 382 -5.93 19.10 -18.28
N VAL A 383 -5.65 20.02 -19.20
CA VAL A 383 -4.83 19.75 -20.37
C VAL A 383 -3.36 19.91 -20.01
N ALA A 384 -2.58 18.85 -20.21
CA ALA A 384 -1.14 18.86 -20.01
C ALA A 384 -0.42 19.07 -21.35
N THR A 385 0.49 20.03 -21.36
CA THR A 385 1.32 20.35 -22.54
C THR A 385 2.78 19.97 -22.28
N LYS A 386 3.49 19.54 -23.33
CA LYS A 386 4.94 19.34 -23.29
C LYS A 386 5.65 20.70 -23.24
N ILE A 387 6.89 20.76 -22.75
CA ILE A 387 7.71 21.98 -22.85
C ILE A 387 7.80 22.40 -24.33
N GLY A 388 7.41 23.65 -24.63
CA GLY A 388 7.37 24.19 -26.00
C GLY A 388 6.12 23.83 -26.79
N GLY A 389 5.24 22.98 -26.26
CA GLY A 389 3.94 22.66 -26.87
C GLY A 389 3.01 23.87 -26.83
N ARG A 390 2.27 24.11 -27.91
CA ARG A 390 1.22 25.12 -27.93
C ARG A 390 0.01 24.62 -27.11
N PRO A 391 -0.70 25.51 -26.39
CA PRO A 391 -2.02 25.16 -25.85
C PRO A 391 -2.92 24.67 -26.98
N LEU A 392 -3.91 23.83 -26.67
CA LEU A 392 -4.99 23.53 -27.61
C LEU A 392 -5.57 24.88 -28.05
N GLU A 393 -5.30 25.31 -29.28
CA GLU A 393 -5.98 26.46 -29.87
C GLU A 393 -7.48 26.15 -29.86
N ASP A 394 -8.33 27.15 -29.56
CA ASP A 394 -9.78 27.04 -29.33
C ASP A 394 -10.50 26.25 -30.43
N LEU A 395 -10.38 24.92 -30.39
CA LEU A 395 -11.22 24.02 -31.13
C LEU A 395 -12.52 24.03 -30.34
N PRO A 396 -13.62 24.58 -30.91
CA PRO A 396 -14.89 24.64 -30.21
C PRO A 396 -15.21 23.23 -29.74
N ALA A 397 -15.45 23.09 -28.43
CA ALA A 397 -15.70 21.80 -27.79
C ALA A 397 -16.68 21.01 -28.67
N PRO A 398 -16.34 19.79 -29.12
CA PRO A 398 -17.23 19.01 -29.95
C PRO A 398 -18.54 18.88 -29.19
N ARG A 399 -19.61 19.46 -29.74
CA ARG A 399 -20.95 19.35 -29.16
C ARG A 399 -21.23 17.85 -29.13
N LEU A 400 -21.29 17.29 -27.93
CA LEU A 400 -21.79 15.95 -27.66
C LEU A 400 -23.25 15.90 -28.12
N ASN A 401 -23.46 15.63 -29.41
CA ASN A 401 -24.75 15.22 -29.91
C ASN A 401 -24.97 13.79 -29.42
N GLU A 402 -25.98 13.59 -28.58
CA GLU A 402 -26.49 12.31 -28.10
C GLU A 402 -27.14 11.47 -29.24
N ARG A 403 -26.40 11.24 -30.33
CA ARG A 403 -26.74 10.19 -31.29
C ARG A 403 -25.69 9.11 -31.20
N GLN A 404 -26.06 8.04 -30.50
CA GLN A 404 -25.47 6.72 -30.67
C GLN A 404 -25.38 6.41 -32.17
N GLN A 405 -24.21 6.66 -32.76
CA GLN A 405 -23.85 5.99 -34.00
C GLN A 405 -23.45 4.58 -33.61
N VAL A 406 -24.32 3.63 -33.96
CA VAL A 406 -23.98 2.22 -34.06
C VAL A 406 -22.84 2.12 -35.07
N VAL A 407 -21.62 1.93 -34.58
CA VAL A 407 -20.48 1.57 -35.41
C VAL A 407 -20.70 0.12 -35.82
N VAL A 408 -21.22 -0.07 -37.03
CA VAL A 408 -21.16 -1.38 -37.70
C VAL A 408 -19.71 -1.57 -38.11
N VAL A 409 -18.98 -2.38 -37.35
CA VAL A 409 -17.66 -2.87 -37.72
C VAL A 409 -17.85 -3.86 -38.87
N PRO A 410 -17.29 -3.63 -40.07
CA PRO A 410 -17.31 -4.65 -41.10
C PRO A 410 -16.37 -5.78 -40.68
N GLU A 411 -16.92 -6.97 -40.48
CA GLU A 411 -16.14 -8.20 -40.33
C GLU A 411 -15.33 -8.41 -41.61
N LYS A 412 -14.02 -8.15 -41.53
CA LYS A 412 -13.06 -8.66 -42.50
C LYS A 412 -12.53 -10.00 -41.97
N PRO A 413 -12.54 -11.07 -42.78
CA PRO A 413 -11.91 -12.33 -42.39
C PRO A 413 -10.41 -12.11 -42.25
N LEU A 414 -9.85 -12.49 -41.10
CA LEU A 414 -8.41 -12.61 -40.90
C LEU A 414 -7.94 -13.92 -41.56
N GLU A 415 -7.72 -13.89 -42.88
CA GLU A 415 -6.83 -14.83 -43.54
C GLU A 415 -5.42 -14.24 -43.53
N GLY A 416 -4.55 -14.83 -42.71
CA GLY A 416 -3.17 -14.42 -42.57
C GLY A 416 -2.42 -15.44 -41.73
N ASP A 417 -2.06 -16.56 -42.36
CA ASP A 417 -1.13 -17.55 -41.83
C ASP A 417 0.23 -16.89 -41.56
N SER A 418 0.43 -16.40 -40.34
CA SER A 418 1.75 -16.09 -39.82
C SER A 418 2.26 -17.29 -39.02
N SER A 419 3.44 -17.77 -39.39
CA SER A 419 4.15 -18.91 -38.78
C SER A 419 4.32 -18.78 -37.25
N LEU A 420 4.38 -17.54 -36.74
CA LEU A 420 4.42 -17.22 -35.31
C LEU A 420 3.18 -17.70 -34.54
N SER A 421 2.02 -17.85 -35.19
CA SER A 421 0.79 -18.29 -34.53
C SER A 421 0.74 -19.80 -34.26
N VAL A 422 1.47 -20.59 -35.05
CA VAL A 422 1.55 -22.05 -34.91
C VAL A 422 2.51 -22.41 -33.79
N GLU A 423 3.69 -21.79 -33.76
CA GLU A 423 4.71 -22.04 -32.73
C GLU A 423 4.23 -21.67 -31.32
N MET A 424 3.52 -20.54 -31.19
CA MET A 424 2.92 -20.13 -29.91
C MET A 424 1.82 -21.09 -29.46
N ARG A 425 1.03 -21.62 -30.40
CA ARG A 425 -0.03 -22.58 -30.10
C ARG A 425 0.55 -23.92 -29.66
N GLU A 426 1.59 -24.41 -30.33
CA GLU A 426 2.32 -25.62 -29.94
C GLU A 426 3.03 -25.48 -28.60
N TYR A 427 3.60 -24.31 -28.30
CA TYR A 427 4.16 -24.00 -26.98
C TYR A 427 3.10 -24.08 -25.88
N MET A 428 1.95 -23.42 -26.07
CA MET A 428 0.85 -23.44 -25.10
C MET A 428 0.27 -24.85 -24.90
N GLN A 429 0.21 -25.66 -25.96
CA GLN A 429 -0.26 -27.05 -25.88
C GLN A 429 0.72 -27.94 -25.09
N ARG A 430 2.03 -27.77 -25.29
CA ARG A 430 3.07 -28.47 -24.52
C ARG A 430 3.07 -28.06 -23.05
N ALA A 431 2.94 -26.77 -22.77
CA ALA A 431 2.83 -26.26 -21.40
C ALA A 431 1.59 -26.83 -20.68
N HIS A 432 0.45 -26.89 -21.37
CA HIS A 432 -0.78 -27.47 -20.83
C HIS A 432 -0.68 -28.99 -20.59
N GLN A 433 0.01 -29.74 -21.46
CA GLN A 433 0.27 -31.17 -21.24
C GLN A 433 1.22 -31.43 -20.07
N ALA A 434 2.28 -30.62 -19.91
CA ALA A 434 3.21 -30.72 -18.79
C ALA A 434 2.53 -30.50 -17.43
N LEU A 435 1.54 -29.60 -17.39
CA LEU A 435 0.76 -29.30 -16.18
C LEU A 435 -0.27 -30.39 -15.82
N ARG A 436 -0.72 -31.20 -16.79
CA ARG A 436 -1.60 -32.35 -16.52
C ARG A 436 -0.86 -33.57 -15.95
N GLY A 437 0.48 -33.63 -16.07
CA GLY A 437 1.28 -34.78 -15.63
C GLY A 437 1.55 -34.88 -14.12
N ARG A 438 1.10 -33.92 -13.31
CA ARG A 438 1.39 -33.90 -11.86
C ARG A 438 0.23 -33.34 -11.02
N VAL A 439 -0.96 -33.91 -11.14
CA VAL A 439 -1.92 -33.88 -10.03
C VAL A 439 -2.71 -35.18 -10.04
N GLY A 440 -2.35 -36.13 -9.18
CA GLY A 440 -3.23 -37.24 -8.83
C GLY A 440 -4.37 -36.68 -7.99
N TYR A 441 -5.53 -36.51 -8.60
CA TYR A 441 -6.79 -36.29 -7.89
C TYR A 441 -7.46 -37.65 -7.74
N GLU A 442 -7.46 -38.20 -6.53
CA GLU A 442 -8.27 -39.36 -6.18
C GLU A 442 -9.75 -38.96 -6.07
N GLY A 443 -10.55 -39.66 -6.87
CA GLY A 443 -11.97 -39.99 -6.72
C GLY A 443 -12.91 -39.09 -5.90
N LEU A 444 -13.83 -38.43 -6.60
CA LEU A 444 -15.20 -38.23 -6.10
C LEU A 444 -16.13 -39.17 -6.86
N VAL A 445 -16.67 -40.15 -6.12
CA VAL A 445 -17.70 -41.08 -6.57
C VAL A 445 -19.02 -40.33 -6.69
N SER A 446 -19.63 -40.44 -7.87
CA SER A 446 -21.00 -40.01 -8.15
C SER A 446 -21.99 -40.94 -7.43
N VAL A 447 -22.89 -40.39 -6.62
CA VAL A 447 -24.01 -41.12 -6.01
C VAL A 447 -25.31 -40.67 -6.67
N ASP A 448 -26.04 -41.66 -7.19
CA ASP A 448 -27.32 -41.60 -7.87
C ASP A 448 -28.47 -41.50 -6.84
N PRO A 449 -29.50 -40.64 -6.99
CA PRO A 449 -30.55 -40.50 -5.99
C PRO A 449 -31.79 -41.31 -6.40
N ALA A 450 -31.90 -42.54 -5.91
CA ALA A 450 -33.18 -43.24 -5.89
C ALA A 450 -33.25 -44.29 -4.76
N THR A 451 -34.04 -43.97 -3.72
CA THR A 451 -34.88 -44.81 -2.82
C THR A 451 -34.69 -44.59 -1.31
N PRO A 452 -35.78 -44.75 -0.50
CA PRO A 452 -35.91 -44.22 0.87
C PRO A 452 -35.83 -45.29 1.99
N HIS A 453 -35.89 -44.82 3.25
CA HIS A 453 -35.85 -45.56 4.55
C HIS A 453 -34.43 -46.01 4.97
N ASP A 454 -34.02 -46.11 6.24
CA ASP A 454 -34.67 -46.04 7.55
C ASP A 454 -33.56 -45.80 8.62
N ASN A 455 -34.01 -45.49 9.84
CA ASN A 455 -33.32 -45.42 11.15
C ASN A 455 -31.92 -46.04 11.35
N GLY A 456 -31.10 -45.37 12.19
CA GLY A 456 -30.07 -46.06 12.96
C GLY A 456 -28.93 -45.18 13.50
N VAL A 457 -29.15 -44.53 14.64
CA VAL A 457 -28.08 -43.92 15.46
C VAL A 457 -27.29 -45.05 16.13
N GLY A 458 -25.99 -45.12 15.84
CA GLY A 458 -25.05 -46.03 16.48
C GLY A 458 -23.65 -45.40 16.56
N VAL A 459 -23.38 -44.69 17.66
CA VAL A 459 -22.05 -44.24 18.05
C VAL A 459 -21.32 -45.43 18.67
N VAL A 460 -20.21 -45.87 18.07
CA VAL A 460 -19.23 -46.72 18.74
C VAL A 460 -17.81 -46.25 18.39
N SER A 461 -17.06 -45.93 19.44
CA SER A 461 -15.64 -45.62 19.44
C SER A 461 -14.77 -46.87 19.32
N SER A 462 -13.66 -46.77 18.59
CA SER A 462 -12.43 -47.56 18.75
C SER A 462 -11.28 -46.69 18.21
N VAL A 463 -10.32 -46.21 19.01
CA VAL A 463 -9.17 -46.88 19.66
C VAL A 463 -8.31 -47.71 18.70
N GLY A 464 -7.12 -47.17 18.40
CA GLY A 464 -5.86 -47.93 18.36
C GLY A 464 -5.19 -48.13 16.99
N GLY A 465 -3.97 -47.60 16.81
CA GLY A 465 -3.00 -48.13 15.85
C GLY A 465 -1.99 -47.11 15.29
N PRO A 466 -0.67 -47.35 15.40
CA PRO A 466 0.37 -46.40 14.99
C PRO A 466 0.67 -46.52 13.48
N SER A 467 0.72 -45.40 12.78
CA SER A 467 1.08 -45.36 11.35
C SER A 467 2.60 -45.26 11.16
N ALA A 468 3.06 -46.11 10.25
CA ALA A 468 4.45 -46.34 9.89
C ALA A 468 5.15 -45.12 9.28
N GLY A 469 6.42 -44.97 9.62
CA GLY A 469 7.33 -44.02 8.99
C GLY A 469 7.63 -44.36 7.54
N ILE A 470 7.56 -43.36 6.67
CA ILE A 470 8.07 -43.42 5.30
C ILE A 470 9.37 -42.62 5.25
N ASN A 471 10.49 -43.36 5.26
CA ASN A 471 11.80 -42.84 4.87
C ASN A 471 11.86 -42.79 3.35
N SER A 472 12.03 -41.58 2.77
CA SER A 472 12.42 -41.44 1.38
C SER A 472 13.74 -40.66 1.31
N GLN A 473 14.84 -41.40 1.24
CA GLN A 473 16.14 -40.89 0.81
C GLN A 473 16.19 -40.97 -0.71
N SER A 474 16.15 -39.82 -1.39
CA SER A 474 16.57 -39.71 -2.78
C SER A 474 17.91 -38.97 -2.83
N GLN A 475 18.99 -39.75 -2.94
CA GLN A 475 20.32 -39.24 -3.25
C GLN A 475 20.38 -38.93 -4.75
N ILE A 476 20.34 -37.66 -5.12
CA ILE A 476 20.77 -37.22 -6.45
C ILE A 476 22.24 -36.83 -6.33
N ARG A 477 23.14 -37.69 -6.82
CA ARG A 477 24.56 -37.38 -7.01
C ARG A 477 24.72 -36.71 -8.38
N VAL A 478 25.12 -35.45 -8.40
CA VAL A 478 25.64 -34.78 -9.59
C VAL A 478 27.16 -34.86 -9.54
N ALA A 479 27.76 -35.61 -10.47
CA ALA A 479 29.19 -35.63 -10.69
C ALA A 479 29.59 -34.42 -11.55
N LEU A 480 30.45 -33.56 -11.02
CA LEU A 480 31.10 -32.49 -11.76
C LEU A 480 32.45 -33.02 -12.28
N SER A 481 32.60 -33.09 -13.60
CA SER A 481 33.89 -33.31 -14.26
C SER A 481 34.67 -31.99 -14.32
N PRO A 482 35.99 -31.99 -14.08
CA PRO A 482 36.82 -30.81 -14.26
C PRO A 482 37.22 -30.67 -15.73
N GLU A 483 36.78 -29.59 -16.38
CA GLU A 483 37.35 -29.19 -17.67
C GLU A 483 38.68 -28.46 -17.48
N THR A 484 39.60 -28.83 -18.35
CA THR A 484 41.02 -28.46 -18.40
C THR A 484 41.17 -27.04 -18.99
N PRO A 485 42.06 -26.17 -18.47
CA PRO A 485 42.29 -24.87 -19.08
C PRO A 485 43.21 -25.02 -20.30
N HIS A 486 42.71 -24.61 -21.48
CA HIS A 486 43.52 -24.42 -22.66
C HIS A 486 44.43 -23.19 -22.48
N VAL A 487 45.74 -23.45 -22.55
CA VAL A 487 46.81 -22.46 -22.70
C VAL A 487 46.72 -21.87 -24.11
N MET A 488 46.56 -20.55 -24.23
CA MET A 488 46.86 -19.82 -25.46
C MET A 488 48.16 -19.05 -25.25
N GLU A 489 49.04 -19.21 -26.24
CA GLU A 489 50.39 -18.65 -26.32
C GLU A 489 50.40 -17.12 -26.41
N ASP A 490 51.38 -16.53 -25.72
CA ASP A 490 51.82 -15.16 -25.85
C ASP A 490 52.56 -14.94 -27.19
N VAL A 491 52.16 -13.91 -27.92
CA VAL A 491 53.02 -13.25 -28.93
C VAL A 491 53.26 -11.82 -28.45
N GLY A 492 54.50 -11.56 -28.08
CA GLY A 492 54.92 -10.30 -27.48
C GLY A 492 55.05 -9.14 -28.48
N VAL A 493 54.86 -7.92 -27.97
CA VAL A 493 55.47 -6.70 -28.49
C VAL A 493 55.90 -5.84 -27.31
N ALA A 494 57.18 -5.48 -27.30
CA ALA A 494 57.86 -4.66 -26.30
C ALA A 494 57.48 -3.18 -26.40
N GLY A 495 57.38 -2.48 -25.25
CA GLY A 495 57.33 -1.01 -25.25
C GLY A 495 56.95 -0.31 -23.94
N ARG A 496 57.94 -0.12 -23.05
CA ARG A 496 58.16 1.04 -22.15
C ARG A 496 57.02 1.62 -21.26
N GLU A 497 57.23 1.44 -19.95
CA GLU A 497 57.21 2.44 -18.86
C GLU A 497 56.12 3.54 -18.75
N LYS A 498 55.23 3.38 -17.73
CA LYS A 498 55.08 4.21 -16.50
C LYS A 498 53.61 4.44 -16.09
N SER A 499 53.33 4.06 -14.84
CA SER A 499 52.48 4.78 -13.86
C SER A 499 51.02 5.10 -14.24
N SER A 500 50.06 4.38 -13.64
CA SER A 500 49.18 4.90 -12.57
C SER A 500 47.87 4.10 -12.43
N ARG A 501 47.51 3.79 -11.16
CA ARG A 501 46.19 3.41 -10.61
C ARG A 501 45.23 2.63 -11.52
N GLY A 502 45.29 1.30 -11.44
CA GLY A 502 44.26 0.41 -11.96
C GLY A 502 42.97 0.48 -11.12
N GLY A 503 41.92 1.08 -11.67
CA GLY A 503 40.54 0.80 -11.29
C GLY A 503 40.05 -0.37 -12.12
N THR A 504 39.64 -1.47 -11.46
CA THR A 504 38.99 -2.61 -12.12
C THR A 504 37.58 -2.19 -12.56
N ALA A 505 37.44 -1.90 -13.85
CA ALA A 505 36.14 -1.73 -14.49
C ALA A 505 35.58 -3.11 -14.85
N TYR A 506 34.47 -3.50 -14.21
CA TYR A 506 33.70 -4.68 -14.60
C TYR A 506 32.71 -4.29 -15.70
N SER A 507 32.89 -4.86 -16.89
CA SER A 507 31.94 -4.76 -18.00
C SER A 507 30.99 -5.96 -17.98
N LEU A 508 29.74 -5.74 -17.58
CA LEU A 508 28.67 -6.74 -17.69
C LEU A 508 28.16 -6.77 -19.14
N ARG A 509 28.45 -7.86 -19.85
CA ARG A 509 27.94 -8.12 -21.21
C ARG A 509 26.76 -9.09 -21.09
N PHE A 510 25.56 -8.62 -21.41
CA PHE A 510 24.38 -9.49 -21.48
C PHE A 510 24.31 -10.13 -22.87
N THR A 511 24.52 -11.44 -22.94
CA THR A 511 24.16 -12.25 -24.09
C THR A 511 22.72 -12.72 -23.93
N THR A 512 21.82 -12.21 -24.76
CA THR A 512 20.49 -12.78 -24.95
C THR A 512 20.63 -14.17 -25.58
N LEU A 513 20.30 -15.21 -24.83
CA LEU A 513 20.05 -16.53 -25.39
C LEU A 513 18.69 -16.44 -26.10
N GLY A 514 18.74 -16.34 -27.42
CA GLY A 514 17.57 -16.56 -28.27
C GLY A 514 17.21 -18.04 -28.25
N ALA A 515 15.92 -18.30 -28.06
CA ALA A 515 15.25 -19.51 -28.50
C ALA A 515 13.97 -19.07 -29.20
#